data_AF-A0A8K0K0G1-F1
#
_entry.id   AF-A0A8K0K0G1-F1
#
_cell.length_a   1.000
_cell.length_b   1.000
_cell.length_c   1.000
_cell.angle_alpha   90.00
_cell.angle_beta   90.00
_cell.angle_gamma   90.00
#
_symmetry.space_group_name_H-M   'P 1'
#
loop_
_entity.id
_entity.type
_entity.pdbx_description
1 polymer ?
#
loop_
_entity_poly.entity_id
_entity_poly.type
_entity_poly.pdbx_seq_one_letter_code
_entity_poly.pdbx_strand_id
1 'polypeptide(L)'
;MAEGYLPLTPGFSTLAIHSGQKPEQWTSMAVVPPISLSTTFKQLAPGVHKGFEYGRSGNPTRNVLEECLASLDGAKHGLVFSTGLGALVTIVNMLKAGDHILSVDDVYGGTGRYLIQIAERFGVESSFVCPSECQKFKAALKPNTKLIWLESPTNPTLKIVDIKKVSDIAHSYNKDIIVVVDNTFLTSYFQRPLALGADISMYSLTKYMNGHSDVVMGAVCVNREDLHEQLRFLQNAIGAVPSPFDCYLVNRGLKTLAVRMREHMKNSYEVAKFLQSHPMVAKVIHPGLPDHPQYELSKRQTSGFSGMLSFYIGTKNGKIAGIEEATKFLQALKIFSLAESLGGYESLAELPSIMTHASVPPERRKELAITDNFIRLSVGLEDSEDLCKDLDQALKAAFVSIMTHASVPPERRKELAITDNFIRLSVGLEDSEDLCKDLDQALKAAFVCCCVSLQAVCRQSACMFISITIFTLFQIFII
;
A
#
# COMPACT_ATOMS: atom_id res chain seq x y z
N MET A 1 -23.27 2.72 -8.82
CA MET A 1 -22.80 1.33 -8.59
C MET A 1 -22.10 0.89 -9.86
N ALA A 2 -20.88 0.35 -9.77
CA ALA A 2 -20.22 -0.18 -10.95
C ALA A 2 -21.00 -1.41 -11.44
N GLU A 3 -21.32 -1.44 -12.73
CA GLU A 3 -22.22 -2.42 -13.32
C GLU A 3 -21.68 -3.85 -13.16
N GLY A 4 -22.49 -4.75 -12.60
CA GLY A 4 -22.19 -6.18 -12.47
C GLY A 4 -21.37 -6.62 -11.25
N TYR A 5 -21.06 -5.72 -10.30
CA TYR A 5 -20.55 -6.10 -8.97
C TYR A 5 -21.65 -6.68 -8.08
N LEU A 6 -21.26 -7.44 -7.04
CA LEU A 6 -22.21 -7.91 -6.02
C LEU A 6 -22.91 -6.73 -5.32
N PRO A 7 -24.16 -6.89 -4.85
CA PRO A 7 -24.81 -5.88 -4.06
C PRO A 7 -24.02 -5.62 -2.76
N LEU A 8 -24.04 -4.37 -2.27
CA LEU A 8 -23.52 -4.06 -0.94
C LEU A 8 -24.33 -4.78 0.13
N THR A 9 -23.69 -5.12 1.25
CA THR A 9 -24.38 -5.74 2.39
C THR A 9 -25.45 -4.78 2.95
N PRO A 10 -26.74 -5.19 3.00
CA PRO A 10 -27.80 -4.34 3.55
C PRO A 10 -27.49 -3.92 4.98
N GLY A 11 -27.70 -2.64 5.30
CA GLY A 11 -27.51 -2.12 6.66
C GLY A 11 -26.05 -1.98 7.12
N PHE A 12 -25.05 -2.18 6.25
CA PHE A 12 -23.63 -2.10 6.65
C PHE A 12 -23.28 -0.83 7.43
N SER A 13 -23.70 0.35 6.94
CA SER A 13 -23.44 1.62 7.63
C SER A 13 -24.09 1.69 9.01
N THR A 14 -25.31 1.16 9.15
CA THR A 14 -26.01 1.07 10.44
C THR A 14 -25.26 0.17 11.41
N LEU A 15 -24.78 -1.00 10.94
CA LEU A 15 -23.98 -1.92 11.74
C LEU A 15 -22.65 -1.27 12.17
N ALA A 16 -21.95 -0.61 11.25
CA ALA A 16 -20.71 0.11 11.56
C ALA A 16 -20.92 1.17 12.64
N ILE A 17 -22.08 1.84 12.64
CA ILE A 17 -22.39 2.90 13.59
C ILE A 17 -22.81 2.37 14.96
N HIS A 18 -23.57 1.27 15.02
CA HIS A 18 -24.27 0.85 16.23
C HIS A 18 -23.83 -0.49 16.85
N SER A 19 -23.21 -1.40 16.09
CA SER A 19 -22.80 -2.70 16.63
C SER A 19 -21.74 -2.55 17.73
N GLY A 20 -21.94 -3.22 18.87
CA GLY A 20 -21.13 -3.05 20.07
C GLY A 20 -21.25 -1.68 20.78
N GLN A 21 -22.04 -0.72 20.29
CA GLN A 21 -22.09 0.65 20.84
C GLN A 21 -23.29 0.95 21.74
N LYS A 22 -24.08 -0.07 22.14
CA LYS A 22 -25.31 0.13 22.93
C LYS A 22 -25.02 0.92 24.21
N PRO A 23 -25.69 2.07 24.45
CA PRO A 23 -25.47 2.88 25.65
C PRO A 23 -25.75 2.15 26.97
N GLU A 24 -26.66 1.16 26.95
CA GLU A 24 -27.08 0.35 28.09
C GLU A 24 -25.93 -0.53 28.66
N GLN A 25 -24.82 -0.68 27.93
CA GLN A 25 -23.62 -1.34 28.44
C GLN A 25 -22.95 -0.55 29.56
N TRP A 26 -23.21 0.76 29.66
CA TRP A 26 -22.52 1.68 30.54
C TRP A 26 -23.49 2.29 31.55
N THR A 27 -23.09 2.35 32.82
CA THR A 27 -23.90 3.00 33.87
C THR A 27 -24.18 4.48 33.59
N SER A 28 -23.34 5.15 32.79
CA SER A 28 -23.52 6.53 32.36
C SER A 28 -24.48 6.72 31.20
N MET A 29 -24.94 5.64 30.55
CA MET A 29 -25.71 5.69 29.28
C MET A 29 -24.99 6.48 28.18
N ALA A 30 -23.65 6.42 28.16
CA ALA A 30 -22.85 7.13 27.16
C ALA A 30 -23.14 6.61 25.75
N VAL A 31 -23.47 7.52 24.83
CA VAL A 31 -23.73 7.21 23.42
C VAL A 31 -22.48 6.71 22.70
N VAL A 32 -21.32 7.24 23.08
CA VAL A 32 -20.02 6.77 22.60
C VAL A 32 -19.37 5.94 23.72
N PRO A 33 -18.92 4.71 23.44
CA PRO A 33 -18.26 3.87 24.45
C PRO A 33 -17.05 4.56 25.10
N PRO A 34 -16.92 4.49 26.44
CA PRO A 34 -15.78 5.07 27.15
C PRO A 34 -14.50 4.29 26.87
N ILE A 35 -13.35 4.96 27.02
CA ILE A 35 -12.02 4.33 26.90
C ILE A 35 -11.61 3.77 28.26
N SER A 36 -11.74 2.45 28.44
CA SER A 36 -11.29 1.76 29.65
C SER A 36 -9.81 1.40 29.57
N LEU A 37 -8.94 2.28 30.10
CA LEU A 37 -7.49 2.05 30.16
C LEU A 37 -7.04 1.14 31.32
N SER A 38 -7.95 0.77 32.23
CA SER A 38 -7.62 -0.05 33.39
C SER A 38 -7.00 -1.39 32.97
N THR A 39 -5.88 -1.75 33.61
CA THR A 39 -5.15 -2.99 33.35
C THR A 39 -5.74 -4.18 34.10
N THR A 40 -6.36 -3.93 35.25
CA THR A 40 -6.99 -4.95 36.11
C THR A 40 -8.36 -4.48 36.55
N PHE A 41 -9.23 -5.42 36.91
CA PHE A 41 -10.61 -5.17 37.31
C PHE A 41 -10.88 -5.80 38.67
N LYS A 42 -11.60 -5.08 39.54
CA LYS A 42 -11.95 -5.57 40.88
C LYS A 42 -12.77 -6.87 40.77
N GLN A 43 -12.29 -7.93 41.40
CA GLN A 43 -13.05 -9.16 41.62
C GLN A 43 -13.88 -9.04 42.92
N LEU A 44 -15.03 -9.70 42.99
CA LEU A 44 -15.88 -9.71 44.19
C LEU A 44 -15.34 -10.65 45.28
N ALA A 45 -14.72 -11.74 44.84
CA ALA A 45 -14.01 -12.73 45.64
C ALA A 45 -12.97 -13.39 44.72
N PRO A 46 -11.99 -14.16 45.25
CA PRO A 46 -11.03 -14.87 44.41
C PRO A 46 -11.72 -15.73 43.35
N GLY A 47 -11.45 -15.47 42.07
CA GLY A 47 -12.05 -16.20 40.94
C GLY A 47 -13.50 -15.79 40.60
N VAL A 48 -14.03 -14.72 41.21
CA VAL A 48 -15.39 -14.23 40.96
C VAL A 48 -15.35 -12.84 40.33
N HIS A 49 -15.36 -12.80 39.01
CA HIS A 49 -15.28 -11.58 38.20
C HIS A 49 -16.61 -11.24 37.49
N LYS A 50 -16.80 -9.96 37.13
CA LYS A 50 -17.97 -9.48 36.37
C LYS A 50 -17.62 -9.29 34.89
N GLY A 51 -17.16 -10.36 34.24
CA GLY A 51 -16.83 -10.37 32.82
C GLY A 51 -15.38 -10.02 32.46
N PHE A 52 -14.71 -9.13 33.20
CA PHE A 52 -13.30 -8.79 32.99
C PHE A 52 -12.45 -9.02 34.24
N GLU A 53 -11.20 -9.46 34.02
CA GLU A 53 -10.22 -9.72 35.08
C GLU A 53 -8.91 -8.95 34.85
N TYR A 54 -8.39 -9.03 33.63
CA TYR A 54 -7.12 -8.45 33.22
C TYR A 54 -7.19 -7.98 31.76
N GLY A 55 -6.70 -6.77 31.49
CA GLY A 55 -6.87 -6.06 30.21
C GLY A 55 -6.31 -6.78 29.00
N ARG A 56 -5.25 -7.60 29.17
CA ARG A 56 -4.72 -8.46 28.09
C ARG A 56 -5.71 -9.57 27.71
N SER A 57 -6.35 -10.20 28.68
CA SER A 57 -7.31 -11.28 28.44
C SER A 57 -8.61 -10.75 27.82
N GLY A 58 -9.09 -9.60 28.30
CA GLY A 58 -10.32 -8.94 27.84
C GLY A 58 -10.40 -7.51 28.34
N ASN A 59 -10.95 -6.61 27.52
CA ASN A 59 -11.12 -5.20 27.87
C ASN A 59 -12.44 -4.66 27.28
N PRO A 60 -13.23 -3.85 28.02
CA PRO A 60 -14.50 -3.33 27.52
C PRO A 60 -14.39 -2.61 26.16
N THR A 61 -13.41 -1.71 26.01
CA THR A 61 -13.19 -0.93 24.78
C THR A 61 -12.80 -1.83 23.60
N ARG A 62 -11.99 -2.86 23.87
CA ARG A 62 -11.55 -3.83 22.86
C ARG A 62 -12.72 -4.69 22.40
N ASN A 63 -13.53 -5.19 23.34
CA ASN A 63 -14.68 -6.05 23.03
C ASN A 63 -15.72 -5.33 22.17
N VAL A 64 -15.94 -4.03 22.39
CA VAL A 64 -16.79 -3.18 21.53
C VAL A 64 -16.32 -3.20 20.07
N LEU A 65 -15.01 -3.05 19.84
CA LEU A 65 -14.43 -3.10 18.50
C LEU A 65 -14.53 -4.51 17.90
N GLU A 66 -14.24 -5.55 18.69
CA GLU A 66 -14.36 -6.95 18.27
C GLU A 66 -15.79 -7.29 17.82
N GLU A 67 -16.82 -6.87 18.57
CA GLU A 67 -18.23 -7.06 18.20
C GLU A 67 -18.62 -6.28 16.94
N CYS A 68 -18.13 -5.04 16.79
CA CYS A 68 -18.36 -4.24 15.60
C CYS A 68 -17.77 -4.94 14.36
N LEU A 69 -16.50 -5.37 14.42
CA LEU A 69 -15.82 -6.04 13.31
C LEU A 69 -16.51 -7.36 12.94
N ALA A 70 -16.87 -8.18 13.93
CA ALA A 70 -17.61 -9.42 13.70
C ALA A 70 -18.90 -9.15 12.94
N SER A 71 -19.67 -8.15 13.36
CA SER A 71 -20.92 -7.76 12.68
C SER A 71 -20.69 -7.31 11.23
N LEU A 72 -19.64 -6.55 10.94
CA LEU A 72 -19.34 -6.06 9.59
C LEU A 72 -18.95 -7.18 8.63
N ASP A 73 -18.18 -8.17 9.09
CA ASP A 73 -17.89 -9.38 8.30
C ASP A 73 -19.10 -10.34 8.23
N GLY A 74 -20.12 -10.12 9.07
CA GLY A 74 -21.12 -11.12 9.44
C GLY A 74 -20.50 -12.42 9.91
N ALA A 75 -19.45 -12.26 10.71
CA ALA A 75 -18.84 -13.30 11.52
C ALA A 75 -19.55 -13.40 12.88
N LYS A 76 -19.39 -14.54 13.55
CA LYS A 76 -19.79 -14.68 14.96
C LYS A 76 -18.82 -14.00 15.91
N HIS A 77 -17.52 -14.07 15.59
CA HIS A 77 -16.46 -13.64 16.50
C HIS A 77 -15.47 -12.73 15.79
N GLY A 78 -14.98 -11.74 16.53
CA GLY A 78 -13.89 -10.85 16.15
C GLY A 78 -12.81 -10.87 17.22
N LEU A 79 -11.54 -10.81 16.80
CA LEU A 79 -10.38 -10.68 17.67
C LEU A 79 -9.47 -9.61 17.10
N VAL A 80 -8.96 -8.72 17.95
CA VAL A 80 -8.05 -7.65 17.53
C VAL A 80 -6.65 -7.82 18.14
N PHE A 81 -5.65 -7.36 17.40
CA PHE A 81 -4.23 -7.57 17.67
C PHE A 81 -3.47 -6.25 17.57
N SER A 82 -2.31 -6.16 18.22
CA SER A 82 -1.48 -4.95 18.22
C SER A 82 -1.05 -4.49 16.83
N THR A 83 -0.96 -5.41 15.84
CA THR A 83 -0.66 -5.09 14.45
C THR A 83 -1.28 -6.15 13.53
N GLY A 84 -1.36 -5.88 12.21
CA GLY A 84 -1.68 -6.92 11.22
C GLY A 84 -0.73 -8.11 11.28
N LEU A 85 0.57 -7.88 11.48
CA LEU A 85 1.53 -8.96 11.68
C LEU A 85 1.31 -9.72 13.00
N GLY A 86 0.81 -9.07 14.05
CA GLY A 86 0.40 -9.74 15.29
C GLY A 86 -0.75 -10.72 15.07
N ALA A 87 -1.69 -10.37 14.18
CA ALA A 87 -2.75 -11.28 13.75
C ALA A 87 -2.17 -12.47 12.94
N LEU A 88 -1.31 -12.21 11.95
CA LEU A 88 -0.60 -13.26 11.18
C LEU A 88 0.17 -14.23 12.09
N VAL A 89 0.98 -13.69 13.01
CA VAL A 89 1.75 -14.50 13.97
C VAL A 89 0.81 -15.36 14.80
N THR A 90 -0.29 -14.80 15.29
CA THR A 90 -1.25 -15.55 16.11
C THR A 90 -1.92 -16.66 15.31
N ILE A 91 -2.31 -16.41 14.06
CA ILE A 91 -2.87 -17.42 13.15
C ILE A 91 -1.87 -18.55 12.92
N VAL A 92 -0.61 -18.23 12.62
CA VAL A 92 0.41 -19.26 12.34
C VAL A 92 0.79 -20.04 13.59
N ASN A 93 0.69 -19.46 14.79
CA ASN A 93 0.86 -20.18 16.06
C ASN A 93 -0.29 -21.16 16.39
N MET A 94 -1.33 -21.27 15.55
CA MET A 94 -2.26 -22.40 15.61
C MET A 94 -1.64 -23.70 15.06
N LEU A 95 -0.58 -23.58 14.27
CA LEU A 95 0.14 -24.68 13.66
C LEU A 95 1.26 -25.18 14.58
N LYS A 96 1.85 -26.32 14.22
CA LYS A 96 2.99 -26.92 14.92
C LYS A 96 4.09 -27.34 13.95
N ALA A 97 5.25 -27.65 14.49
CA ALA A 97 6.36 -28.20 13.73
C ALA A 97 5.91 -29.42 12.89
N GLY A 98 6.29 -29.44 11.62
CA GLY A 98 5.89 -30.43 10.62
C GLY A 98 4.65 -30.06 9.80
N ASP A 99 3.89 -29.03 10.20
CA ASP A 99 2.78 -28.52 9.40
C ASP A 99 3.27 -27.66 8.23
N HIS A 100 2.42 -27.53 7.22
CA HIS A 100 2.70 -26.81 5.99
C HIS A 100 1.64 -25.73 5.70
N ILE A 101 2.12 -24.56 5.28
CA ILE A 101 1.34 -23.42 4.78
C ILE A 101 1.45 -23.36 3.25
N LEU A 102 0.32 -23.25 2.56
CA LEU A 102 0.28 -22.94 1.13
C LEU A 102 -0.17 -21.48 0.95
N SER A 103 0.72 -20.60 0.56
CA SER A 103 0.44 -19.17 0.38
C SER A 103 0.30 -18.80 -1.10
N VAL A 104 -0.40 -17.70 -1.39
CA VAL A 104 -0.19 -17.01 -2.66
C VAL A 104 1.23 -16.43 -2.74
N ASP A 105 1.72 -16.33 -3.96
CA ASP A 105 3.11 -16.01 -4.28
C ASP A 105 3.42 -14.51 -4.32
N ASP A 106 2.37 -13.70 -4.37
CA ASP A 106 2.35 -12.25 -4.25
C ASP A 106 1.52 -11.90 -3.02
N VAL A 107 2.20 -11.54 -1.93
CA VAL A 107 1.63 -11.12 -0.65
C VAL A 107 2.37 -9.88 -0.20
N TYR A 108 1.81 -9.16 0.77
CA TYR A 108 2.56 -8.15 1.51
C TYR A 108 3.95 -8.68 1.92
N GLY A 109 5.01 -7.93 1.59
CA GLY A 109 6.39 -8.33 1.86
C GLY A 109 6.67 -8.71 3.32
N GLY A 110 5.95 -8.14 4.30
CA GLY A 110 6.06 -8.55 5.71
C GLY A 110 5.49 -9.94 5.99
N THR A 111 4.42 -10.34 5.30
CA THR A 111 3.86 -11.70 5.35
C THR A 111 4.86 -12.69 4.77
N GLY A 112 5.36 -12.44 3.55
CA GLY A 112 6.37 -13.30 2.92
C GLY A 112 7.62 -13.46 3.78
N ARG A 113 8.13 -12.35 4.35
CA ARG A 113 9.28 -12.36 5.26
C ARG A 113 9.02 -13.21 6.51
N TYR A 114 7.85 -13.10 7.13
CA TYR A 114 7.51 -13.89 8.31
C TYR A 114 7.44 -15.39 7.98
N LEU A 115 6.74 -15.76 6.90
CA LEU A 115 6.59 -17.16 6.51
C LEU A 115 7.94 -17.82 6.20
N ILE A 116 8.80 -17.15 5.45
CA ILE A 116 10.09 -17.70 5.02
C ILE A 116 11.14 -17.65 6.13
N GLN A 117 11.28 -16.51 6.84
CA GLN A 117 12.43 -16.32 7.74
C GLN A 117 12.13 -16.67 9.20
N ILE A 118 10.85 -16.68 9.60
CA ILE A 118 10.45 -16.87 11.00
C ILE A 118 9.71 -18.19 11.18
N ALA A 119 8.64 -18.45 10.43
CA ALA A 119 7.83 -19.66 10.61
C ALA A 119 8.65 -20.95 10.35
N GLU A 120 9.52 -20.95 9.34
CA GLU A 120 10.41 -22.08 9.04
C GLU A 120 11.34 -22.44 10.21
N ARG A 121 11.78 -21.45 11.01
CA ARG A 121 12.63 -21.69 12.20
C ARG A 121 11.93 -22.50 13.28
N PHE A 122 10.59 -22.52 13.28
CA PHE A 122 9.76 -23.30 14.20
C PHE A 122 9.21 -24.57 13.54
N GLY A 123 9.75 -24.95 12.38
CA GLY A 123 9.37 -26.17 11.67
C GLY A 123 8.05 -26.09 10.91
N VAL A 124 7.54 -24.88 10.64
CA VAL A 124 6.35 -24.69 9.79
C VAL A 124 6.81 -24.30 8.40
N GLU A 125 6.67 -25.21 7.44
CA GLU A 125 7.12 -24.99 6.06
C GLU A 125 6.11 -24.18 5.26
N SER A 126 6.57 -23.42 4.26
CA SER A 126 5.69 -22.70 3.34
C SER A 126 5.98 -23.03 1.87
N SER A 127 4.94 -23.08 1.05
CA SER A 127 5.06 -23.05 -0.42
C SER A 127 4.17 -21.99 -1.02
N PHE A 128 4.48 -21.56 -2.25
CA PHE A 128 3.90 -20.38 -2.87
C PHE A 128 3.32 -20.69 -4.24
N VAL A 129 2.10 -20.22 -4.51
CA VAL A 129 1.37 -20.45 -5.78
C VAL A 129 0.83 -19.15 -6.34
N CYS A 130 0.90 -18.99 -7.67
CA CYS A 130 0.35 -17.83 -8.36
C CYS A 130 -1.17 -17.69 -8.12
N PRO A 131 -1.67 -16.54 -7.61
CA PRO A 131 -3.09 -16.25 -7.40
C PRO A 131 -4.01 -16.59 -8.57
N SER A 132 -3.52 -16.35 -9.79
CA SER A 132 -4.28 -16.44 -11.04
C SER A 132 -4.53 -17.87 -11.51
N GLU A 133 -3.92 -18.87 -10.86
CA GLU A 133 -3.86 -20.25 -11.33
C GLU A 133 -4.45 -21.21 -10.30
N CYS A 134 -5.76 -21.09 -10.02
CA CYS A 134 -6.42 -21.86 -8.95
C CYS A 134 -6.19 -23.38 -9.01
N GLN A 135 -5.96 -23.96 -10.20
CA GLN A 135 -5.66 -25.39 -10.33
C GLN A 135 -4.30 -25.79 -9.71
N LYS A 136 -3.34 -24.88 -9.68
CA LYS A 136 -2.03 -25.11 -9.04
C LYS A 136 -2.15 -25.31 -7.53
N PHE A 137 -3.19 -24.75 -6.88
CA PHE A 137 -3.42 -25.01 -5.46
C PHE A 137 -3.61 -26.49 -5.19
N LYS A 138 -4.47 -27.17 -5.97
CA LYS A 138 -4.73 -28.60 -5.82
C LYS A 138 -3.44 -29.44 -5.94
N ALA A 139 -2.57 -29.08 -6.89
CA ALA A 139 -1.31 -29.79 -7.10
C ALA A 139 -0.26 -29.49 -6.00
N ALA A 140 -0.34 -28.33 -5.36
CA ALA A 140 0.59 -27.90 -4.30
C ALA A 140 0.17 -28.38 -2.90
N LEU A 141 -1.04 -28.93 -2.73
CA LEU A 141 -1.49 -29.51 -1.46
C LEU A 141 -0.66 -30.75 -1.11
N LYS A 142 -0.06 -30.72 0.07
CA LYS A 142 0.68 -31.82 0.71
C LYS A 142 -0.16 -32.46 1.82
N PRO A 143 0.10 -33.73 2.21
CA PRO A 143 -0.59 -34.38 3.32
C PRO A 143 -0.50 -33.63 4.66
N ASN A 144 0.58 -32.88 4.88
CA ASN A 144 0.80 -32.03 6.06
C ASN A 144 0.32 -30.57 5.89
N THR A 145 -0.36 -30.22 4.79
CA THR A 145 -0.92 -28.87 4.63
C THR A 145 -2.03 -28.66 5.64
N LYS A 146 -1.92 -27.60 6.43
CA LYS A 146 -2.91 -27.23 7.47
C LYS A 146 -3.50 -25.84 7.28
N LEU A 147 -2.85 -25.00 6.48
CA LEU A 147 -3.32 -23.64 6.26
C LEU A 147 -3.06 -23.21 4.81
N ILE A 148 -4.05 -22.54 4.23
CA ILE A 148 -3.89 -21.78 2.98
C ILE A 148 -3.98 -20.30 3.31
N TRP A 149 -2.96 -19.54 2.92
CA TRP A 149 -2.90 -18.09 3.10
C TRP A 149 -3.15 -17.37 1.77
N LEU A 150 -4.27 -16.65 1.69
CA LEU A 150 -4.65 -15.88 0.51
C LEU A 150 -4.58 -14.38 0.81
N GLU A 151 -4.30 -13.61 -0.22
CA GLU A 151 -4.42 -12.15 -0.26
C GLU A 151 -5.07 -11.80 -1.59
N SER A 152 -6.16 -11.03 -1.59
CA SER A 152 -6.89 -10.74 -2.82
C SER A 152 -7.71 -9.44 -2.71
N PRO A 153 -7.39 -8.40 -3.50
CA PRO A 153 -6.27 -8.29 -4.42
C PRO A 153 -4.92 -8.31 -3.69
N THR A 154 -3.88 -8.81 -4.36
CA THR A 154 -2.53 -8.90 -3.78
C THR A 154 -1.81 -7.54 -3.74
N ASN A 155 -1.00 -7.33 -2.70
CA ASN A 155 -0.10 -6.20 -2.60
C ASN A 155 1.29 -6.54 -3.19
N PRO A 156 1.79 -5.82 -4.22
CA PRO A 156 1.23 -4.60 -4.81
C PRO A 156 0.63 -4.83 -6.21
N THR A 157 0.66 -6.06 -6.76
CA THR A 157 0.36 -6.30 -8.18
C THR A 157 -1.13 -6.49 -8.48
N LEU A 158 -1.98 -6.45 -7.46
CA LEU A 158 -3.44 -6.49 -7.54
C LEU A 158 -4.02 -7.73 -8.25
N LYS A 159 -3.28 -8.85 -8.24
CA LYS A 159 -3.82 -10.14 -8.69
C LYS A 159 -4.98 -10.53 -7.80
N ILE A 160 -6.00 -11.17 -8.39
CA ILE A 160 -7.22 -11.57 -7.68
C ILE A 160 -7.29 -13.09 -7.63
N VAL A 161 -7.57 -13.62 -6.44
CA VAL A 161 -7.77 -15.06 -6.20
C VAL A 161 -9.26 -15.36 -6.21
N ASP A 162 -9.67 -16.47 -6.83
CA ASP A 162 -11.05 -16.99 -6.68
C ASP A 162 -11.17 -17.67 -5.31
N ILE A 163 -11.60 -16.90 -4.31
CA ILE A 163 -11.64 -17.34 -2.90
C ILE A 163 -12.50 -18.57 -2.76
N LYS A 164 -13.70 -18.54 -3.36
CA LYS A 164 -14.63 -19.67 -3.29
C LYS A 164 -14.03 -20.94 -3.85
N LYS A 165 -13.43 -20.85 -5.05
CA LYS A 165 -12.84 -22.02 -5.68
C LYS A 165 -11.66 -22.58 -4.89
N VAL A 166 -10.80 -21.74 -4.32
CA VAL A 166 -9.68 -22.21 -3.51
C VAL A 166 -10.15 -22.81 -2.19
N SER A 167 -11.15 -22.22 -1.53
CA SER A 167 -11.79 -22.81 -0.35
C SER A 167 -12.41 -24.17 -0.65
N ASP A 168 -13.17 -24.28 -1.74
CA ASP A 168 -13.75 -25.55 -2.17
C ASP A 168 -12.66 -26.62 -2.41
N ILE A 169 -11.54 -26.25 -3.05
CA ILE A 169 -10.38 -27.14 -3.27
C ILE A 169 -9.77 -27.60 -1.94
N ALA A 170 -9.54 -26.67 -1.01
CA ALA A 170 -8.94 -26.93 0.28
C ALA A 170 -9.78 -27.91 1.11
N HIS A 171 -11.05 -27.59 1.29
CA HIS A 171 -11.97 -28.36 2.12
C HIS A 171 -12.36 -29.70 1.49
N SER A 172 -12.34 -29.80 0.15
CA SER A 172 -12.50 -31.10 -0.55
C SER A 172 -11.30 -32.02 -0.36
N TYR A 173 -10.08 -31.47 -0.24
CA TYR A 173 -8.88 -32.25 0.03
C TYR A 173 -8.81 -32.68 1.50
N ASN A 174 -9.02 -31.72 2.40
CA ASN A 174 -9.12 -31.95 3.84
C ASN A 174 -9.89 -30.79 4.48
N LYS A 175 -11.05 -31.09 5.07
CA LYS A 175 -11.92 -30.12 5.76
C LYS A 175 -11.25 -29.38 6.93
N ASP A 176 -10.15 -29.94 7.45
CA ASP A 176 -9.40 -29.35 8.57
C ASP A 176 -8.37 -28.30 8.11
N ILE A 177 -8.16 -28.16 6.78
CA ILE A 177 -7.31 -27.08 6.24
C ILE A 177 -8.01 -25.74 6.48
N ILE A 178 -7.32 -24.84 7.16
CA ILE A 178 -7.79 -23.49 7.46
C ILE A 178 -7.51 -22.60 6.25
N VAL A 179 -8.53 -21.97 5.69
CA VAL A 179 -8.37 -20.98 4.62
C VAL A 179 -8.46 -19.58 5.22
N VAL A 180 -7.36 -18.84 5.12
CA VAL A 180 -7.23 -17.47 5.59
C VAL A 180 -7.21 -16.53 4.39
N VAL A 181 -7.99 -15.46 4.45
CA VAL A 181 -7.93 -14.36 3.48
C VAL A 181 -7.54 -13.09 4.20
N ASP A 182 -6.38 -12.53 3.86
CA ASP A 182 -6.05 -11.13 4.17
C ASP A 182 -6.91 -10.24 3.26
N ASN A 183 -7.89 -9.58 3.88
CA ASN A 183 -8.91 -8.76 3.23
C ASN A 183 -8.63 -7.25 3.44
N THR A 184 -7.38 -6.89 3.77
CA THR A 184 -6.96 -5.51 4.05
C THR A 184 -7.31 -4.54 2.92
N PHE A 185 -7.13 -4.96 1.66
CA PHE A 185 -7.29 -4.07 0.50
C PHE A 185 -8.74 -3.72 0.19
N LEU A 186 -9.71 -4.56 0.53
CA LEU A 186 -11.12 -4.34 0.18
C LEU A 186 -12.00 -4.03 1.38
N THR A 187 -11.58 -4.43 2.59
CA THR A 187 -12.40 -4.42 3.81
C THR A 187 -13.66 -5.26 3.69
N SER A 188 -14.36 -5.45 4.81
CA SER A 188 -15.69 -6.07 4.84
C SER A 188 -16.75 -5.29 4.05
N TYR A 189 -16.47 -4.03 3.65
CA TYR A 189 -17.40 -3.24 2.85
C TYR A 189 -17.53 -3.72 1.41
N PHE A 190 -16.41 -4.10 0.77
CA PHE A 190 -16.40 -4.56 -0.62
C PHE A 190 -16.17 -6.06 -0.79
N GLN A 191 -15.66 -6.78 0.20
CA GLN A 191 -15.48 -8.22 0.11
C GLN A 191 -15.68 -8.90 1.46
N ARG A 192 -16.39 -10.03 1.49
CA ARG A 192 -16.66 -10.81 2.70
C ARG A 192 -16.15 -12.24 2.53
N PRO A 193 -14.86 -12.50 2.83
CA PRO A 193 -14.24 -13.80 2.59
C PRO A 193 -14.96 -14.98 3.26
N LEU A 194 -15.50 -14.79 4.46
CA LEU A 194 -16.25 -15.84 5.17
C LEU A 194 -17.49 -16.29 4.40
N ALA A 195 -18.17 -15.37 3.70
CA ALA A 195 -19.31 -15.71 2.84
C ALA A 195 -18.90 -16.42 1.54
N LEU A 196 -17.61 -16.33 1.17
CA LEU A 196 -17.02 -17.01 0.03
C LEU A 196 -16.38 -18.36 0.43
N GLY A 197 -16.48 -18.78 1.69
CA GLY A 197 -15.98 -20.07 2.16
C GLY A 197 -14.60 -20.04 2.82
N ALA A 198 -14.02 -18.87 3.08
CA ALA A 198 -12.84 -18.78 3.95
C ALA A 198 -13.22 -19.11 5.40
N ASP A 199 -12.29 -19.69 6.16
CA ASP A 199 -12.45 -19.92 7.60
C ASP A 199 -12.15 -18.66 8.41
N ILE A 200 -11.19 -17.85 7.95
CA ILE A 200 -10.72 -16.63 8.61
C ILE A 200 -10.65 -15.48 7.61
N SER A 201 -11.24 -14.35 8.00
CA SER A 201 -11.04 -13.04 7.36
C SER A 201 -10.10 -12.22 8.23
N MET A 202 -8.93 -11.87 7.71
CA MET A 202 -7.86 -11.17 8.44
C MET A 202 -7.69 -9.75 7.89
N TYR A 203 -7.29 -8.83 8.76
CA TYR A 203 -7.05 -7.43 8.40
C TYR A 203 -5.79 -6.86 9.06
N SER A 204 -5.07 -6.02 8.32
CA SER A 204 -4.36 -4.87 8.89
C SER A 204 -5.34 -3.72 9.06
N LEU A 205 -5.81 -3.52 10.29
CA LEU A 205 -6.71 -2.42 10.63
C LEU A 205 -6.05 -1.05 10.50
N THR A 206 -4.72 -1.01 10.46
CA THR A 206 -3.89 0.16 10.14
C THR A 206 -4.32 0.91 8.89
N LYS A 207 -4.95 0.19 7.94
CA LYS A 207 -5.26 0.68 6.59
C LYS A 207 -6.68 1.27 6.57
N TYR A 208 -7.51 0.87 5.61
CA TYR A 208 -8.86 1.38 5.41
C TYR A 208 -9.80 1.28 6.62
N MET A 209 -9.65 0.24 7.46
CA MET A 209 -10.55 0.02 8.59
C MET A 209 -10.44 1.16 9.62
N ASN A 210 -9.21 1.53 10.02
CA ASN A 210 -8.98 2.78 10.74
C ASN A 210 -9.19 3.98 9.81
N GLY A 211 -8.41 4.06 8.73
CA GLY A 211 -8.53 5.06 7.68
C GLY A 211 -8.04 6.46 8.00
N HIS A 212 -7.33 6.63 9.12
CA HIS A 212 -6.86 7.94 9.60
C HIS A 212 -5.35 7.99 9.87
N SER A 213 -4.61 6.95 9.45
CA SER A 213 -3.14 6.90 9.46
C SER A 213 -2.46 7.21 10.80
N ASP A 214 -3.16 6.91 11.91
CA ASP A 214 -2.77 7.23 13.28
C ASP A 214 -2.78 6.00 14.22
N VAL A 215 -3.16 4.82 13.71
CA VAL A 215 -3.22 3.57 14.48
C VAL A 215 -2.60 2.43 13.70
N VAL A 216 -1.78 1.62 14.37
CA VAL A 216 -1.36 0.29 13.86
C VAL A 216 -2.14 -0.78 14.62
N MET A 217 -2.87 -1.64 13.90
CA MET A 217 -3.68 -2.69 14.53
C MET A 217 -3.97 -3.81 13.52
N GLY A 218 -4.28 -5.01 14.01
CA GLY A 218 -4.74 -6.15 13.21
C GLY A 218 -6.06 -6.73 13.72
N ALA A 219 -6.74 -7.51 12.90
CA ALA A 219 -7.93 -8.24 13.31
C ALA A 219 -8.10 -9.57 12.58
N VAL A 220 -8.90 -10.44 13.21
CA VAL A 220 -9.42 -11.69 12.66
C VAL A 220 -10.91 -11.76 12.94
N CYS A 221 -11.69 -12.07 11.91
CA CYS A 221 -13.11 -12.43 12.01
C CYS A 221 -13.28 -13.90 11.65
N VAL A 222 -14.06 -14.65 12.45
CA VAL A 222 -14.22 -16.11 12.34
C VAL A 222 -15.61 -16.58 12.77
N ASN A 223 -16.10 -17.66 12.16
CA ASN A 223 -17.41 -18.29 12.46
C ASN A 223 -17.32 -19.62 13.20
N ARG A 224 -16.19 -20.31 13.02
CA ARG A 224 -15.90 -21.62 13.62
C ARG A 224 -15.55 -21.45 15.09
N GLU A 225 -16.27 -22.16 15.97
CA GLU A 225 -16.07 -22.07 17.42
C GLU A 225 -14.70 -22.61 17.84
N ASP A 226 -14.27 -23.73 17.25
CA ASP A 226 -12.97 -24.35 17.50
C ASP A 226 -11.81 -23.39 17.17
N LEU A 227 -11.90 -22.70 16.03
CA LEU A 227 -10.90 -21.69 15.65
C LEU A 227 -10.96 -20.46 16.55
N HIS A 228 -12.16 -20.00 16.92
CA HIS A 228 -12.30 -18.87 17.84
C HIS A 228 -11.66 -19.17 19.20
N GLU A 229 -11.94 -20.34 19.78
CA GLU A 229 -11.38 -20.77 21.07
C GLU A 229 -9.84 -20.81 21.02
N GLN A 230 -9.27 -21.40 19.97
CA GLN A 230 -7.83 -21.48 19.78
C GLN A 230 -7.20 -20.07 19.59
N LEU A 231 -7.78 -19.23 18.73
CA LEU A 231 -7.30 -17.87 18.50
C LEU A 231 -7.43 -17.00 19.75
N ARG A 232 -8.51 -17.15 20.53
CA ARG A 232 -8.72 -16.40 21.78
C ARG A 232 -7.70 -16.80 22.84
N PHE A 233 -7.42 -18.09 22.96
CA PHE A 233 -6.35 -18.59 23.82
C PHE A 233 -5.00 -17.99 23.42
N LEU A 234 -4.66 -18.03 22.13
CA LEU A 234 -3.39 -17.50 21.63
C LEU A 234 -3.30 -15.97 21.73
N GLN A 235 -4.38 -15.22 21.48
CA GLN A 235 -4.43 -13.77 21.67
C GLN A 235 -4.01 -13.41 23.11
N ASN A 236 -4.51 -14.17 24.09
CA ASN A 236 -4.16 -14.00 25.49
C ASN A 236 -2.71 -14.47 25.78
N ALA A 237 -2.36 -15.68 25.36
CA ALA A 237 -1.10 -16.33 25.71
C ALA A 237 0.13 -15.71 25.04
N ILE A 238 0.03 -15.34 23.75
CA ILE A 238 1.06 -14.61 23.01
C ILE A 238 1.10 -13.15 23.48
N GLY A 239 -0.06 -12.57 23.79
CA GLY A 239 -0.16 -11.21 24.32
C GLY A 239 0.05 -10.11 23.28
N ALA A 240 -0.06 -10.41 21.98
CA ALA A 240 -0.03 -9.43 20.90
C ALA A 240 -1.34 -8.64 20.80
N VAL A 241 -1.79 -8.06 21.92
CA VAL A 241 -3.06 -7.34 22.06
C VAL A 241 -2.89 -5.83 21.84
N PRO A 242 -3.88 -5.13 21.26
CA PRO A 242 -3.79 -3.70 21.05
C PRO A 242 -4.07 -2.90 22.33
N SER A 243 -3.64 -1.63 22.32
CA SER A 243 -4.05 -0.64 23.32
C SER A 243 -5.58 -0.43 23.27
N PRO A 244 -6.27 -0.30 24.42
CA PRO A 244 -7.69 0.09 24.43
C PRO A 244 -7.94 1.46 23.80
N PHE A 245 -6.97 2.37 23.86
CA PHE A 245 -7.06 3.68 23.21
C PHE A 245 -7.10 3.54 21.68
N ASP A 246 -6.21 2.71 21.12
CA ASP A 246 -6.18 2.42 19.70
C ASP A 246 -7.48 1.73 19.26
N CYS A 247 -8.03 0.84 20.11
CA CYS A 247 -9.32 0.19 19.82
C CYS A 247 -10.43 1.22 19.66
N TYR A 248 -10.45 2.24 20.52
CA TYR A 248 -11.39 3.35 20.42
C TYR A 248 -11.21 4.14 19.11
N LEU A 249 -9.97 4.47 18.73
CA LEU A 249 -9.68 5.21 17.50
C LEU A 249 -10.09 4.44 16.24
N VAL A 250 -9.76 3.15 16.15
CA VAL A 250 -10.22 2.32 15.02
C VAL A 250 -11.74 2.25 15.00
N ASN A 251 -12.38 2.01 16.15
CA ASN A 251 -13.84 1.96 16.24
C ASN A 251 -14.48 3.29 15.81
N ARG A 252 -13.85 4.44 16.10
CA ARG A 252 -14.24 5.75 15.58
C ARG A 252 -14.09 5.81 14.05
N GLY A 253 -12.99 5.32 13.51
CA GLY A 253 -12.72 5.26 12.07
C GLY A 253 -13.72 4.38 11.29
N LEU A 254 -14.20 3.29 11.89
CA LEU A 254 -15.21 2.41 11.29
C LEU A 254 -16.54 3.13 11.01
N LYS A 255 -16.89 4.15 11.80
CA LYS A 255 -18.13 4.93 11.65
C LYS A 255 -18.22 5.65 10.30
N THR A 256 -17.07 5.93 9.67
CA THR A 256 -16.98 6.57 8.36
C THR A 256 -16.53 5.61 7.26
N LEU A 257 -16.32 4.32 7.55
CA LEU A 257 -15.77 3.35 6.59
C LEU A 257 -16.57 3.33 5.28
N ALA A 258 -17.90 3.20 5.35
CA ALA A 258 -18.74 3.14 4.15
C ALA A 258 -18.64 4.40 3.28
N VAL A 259 -18.58 5.59 3.88
CA VAL A 259 -18.50 6.84 3.11
C VAL A 259 -17.10 7.03 2.51
N ARG A 260 -16.05 6.70 3.27
CA ARG A 260 -14.66 6.74 2.79
C ARG A 260 -14.43 5.76 1.65
N MET A 261 -14.86 4.51 1.80
CA MET A 261 -14.66 3.48 0.77
C MET A 261 -15.40 3.80 -0.54
N ARG A 262 -16.56 4.45 -0.49
CA ARG A 262 -17.25 4.93 -1.71
C ARG A 262 -16.44 6.00 -2.43
N GLU A 263 -15.86 6.93 -1.70
CA GLU A 263 -15.06 8.00 -2.30
C GLU A 263 -13.72 7.47 -2.82
N HIS A 264 -13.04 6.58 -2.07
CA HIS A 264 -11.86 5.86 -2.57
C HIS A 264 -12.14 5.13 -3.88
N MET A 265 -13.26 4.39 -3.96
CA MET A 265 -13.67 3.68 -5.18
C MET A 265 -13.89 4.64 -6.35
N LYS A 266 -14.56 5.78 -6.10
CA LYS A 266 -14.78 6.80 -7.13
C LYS A 266 -13.44 7.37 -7.61
N ASN A 267 -12.62 7.85 -6.67
CA ASN A 267 -11.37 8.53 -6.98
C ASN A 267 -10.36 7.62 -7.67
N SER A 268 -10.18 6.38 -7.19
CA SER A 268 -9.25 5.44 -7.83
C SER A 268 -9.66 5.07 -9.24
N TYR A 269 -10.96 4.98 -9.53
CA TYR A 269 -11.45 4.72 -10.88
C TYR A 269 -11.17 5.88 -11.83
N GLU A 270 -11.41 7.13 -11.40
CA GLU A 270 -11.11 8.32 -12.20
C GLU A 270 -9.61 8.47 -12.44
N VAL A 271 -8.79 8.28 -11.40
CA VAL A 271 -7.32 8.29 -11.52
C VAL A 271 -6.83 7.17 -12.45
N ALA A 272 -7.37 5.96 -12.33
CA ALA A 272 -6.98 4.83 -13.16
C ALA A 272 -7.31 5.09 -14.65
N LYS A 273 -8.48 5.68 -14.95
CA LYS A 273 -8.85 6.09 -16.31
C LYS A 273 -7.93 7.18 -16.86
N PHE A 274 -7.64 8.20 -16.05
CA PHE A 274 -6.71 9.26 -16.40
C PHE A 274 -5.34 8.66 -16.78
N LEU A 275 -4.77 7.83 -15.91
CA LEU A 275 -3.49 7.16 -16.16
C LEU A 275 -3.53 6.23 -17.38
N GLN A 276 -4.62 5.47 -17.59
CA GLN A 276 -4.77 4.58 -18.75
C GLN A 276 -4.76 5.36 -20.07
N SER A 277 -5.23 6.60 -20.06
CA SER A 277 -5.21 7.49 -21.23
C SER A 277 -3.87 8.21 -21.43
N HIS A 278 -3.09 8.40 -20.37
CA HIS A 278 -1.91 9.26 -20.36
C HIS A 278 -0.75 8.73 -21.24
N PRO A 279 -0.05 9.58 -22.03
CA PRO A 279 1.01 9.14 -22.96
C PRO A 279 2.29 8.65 -22.27
N MET A 280 2.51 9.05 -21.01
CA MET A 280 3.67 8.68 -20.18
C MET A 280 3.36 7.56 -19.16
N VAL A 281 2.29 6.81 -19.40
CA VAL A 281 1.96 5.59 -18.67
C VAL A 281 1.95 4.40 -19.64
N ALA A 282 2.72 3.36 -19.33
CA ALA A 282 2.84 2.17 -20.16
C ALA A 282 1.69 1.17 -19.90
N LYS A 283 1.28 1.01 -18.65
CA LYS A 283 0.23 0.08 -18.23
C LYS A 283 -0.35 0.49 -16.89
N VAL A 284 -1.66 0.34 -16.74
CA VAL A 284 -2.37 0.49 -15.46
C VAL A 284 -2.90 -0.88 -15.02
N ILE A 285 -2.83 -1.14 -13.72
CA ILE A 285 -3.42 -2.30 -13.06
C ILE A 285 -4.43 -1.76 -12.05
N HIS A 286 -5.70 -2.02 -12.30
CA HIS A 286 -6.78 -1.61 -11.42
C HIS A 286 -7.95 -2.61 -11.55
N PRO A 287 -8.40 -3.26 -10.47
CA PRO A 287 -9.47 -4.28 -10.51
C PRO A 287 -10.79 -3.83 -11.14
N GLY A 288 -11.07 -2.54 -11.17
CA GLY A 288 -12.24 -1.94 -11.80
C GLY A 288 -12.13 -1.65 -13.31
N LEU A 289 -10.99 -1.90 -13.95
CA LEU A 289 -10.82 -1.64 -15.38
C LEU A 289 -11.03 -2.90 -16.25
N PRO A 290 -11.70 -2.75 -17.41
CA PRO A 290 -11.64 -3.59 -18.61
C PRO A 290 -10.58 -4.67 -18.68
N ASP A 291 -9.37 -4.12 -18.77
CA ASP A 291 -8.14 -4.80 -19.16
C ASP A 291 -7.50 -5.59 -18.00
N HIS A 292 -8.08 -5.52 -16.80
CA HIS A 292 -7.60 -6.31 -15.67
C HIS A 292 -7.86 -7.79 -15.93
N PRO A 293 -6.85 -8.69 -15.88
CA PRO A 293 -7.01 -10.09 -16.27
C PRO A 293 -8.11 -10.83 -15.50
N GLN A 294 -8.35 -10.43 -14.25
CA GLN A 294 -9.40 -10.96 -13.38
C GLN A 294 -10.59 -10.00 -13.20
N TYR A 295 -10.85 -9.07 -14.12
CA TYR A 295 -11.95 -8.10 -14.03
C TYR A 295 -13.31 -8.76 -13.74
N GLU A 296 -13.67 -9.78 -14.52
CA GLU A 296 -14.93 -10.51 -14.33
C GLU A 296 -14.98 -11.30 -13.02
N LEU A 297 -13.84 -11.79 -12.53
CA LEU A 297 -13.77 -12.43 -11.22
C LEU A 297 -13.98 -11.41 -10.09
N SER A 298 -13.36 -10.22 -10.19
CA SER A 298 -13.56 -9.12 -9.24
C SER A 298 -15.05 -8.85 -9.06
N LYS A 299 -15.76 -8.63 -10.17
CA LYS A 299 -17.20 -8.36 -10.19
C LYS A 299 -18.04 -9.45 -9.51
N ARG A 300 -17.69 -10.73 -9.71
CA ARG A 300 -18.44 -11.86 -9.16
C ARG A 300 -18.26 -12.08 -7.66
N GLN A 301 -17.18 -11.58 -7.05
CA GLN A 301 -16.88 -11.84 -5.63
C GLN A 301 -16.73 -10.59 -4.76
N THR A 302 -16.86 -9.40 -5.34
CA THR A 302 -16.77 -8.12 -4.61
C THR A 302 -17.97 -7.22 -4.93
N SER A 303 -18.25 -6.28 -4.04
CA SER A 303 -19.24 -5.22 -4.23
C SER A 303 -18.63 -3.91 -4.76
N GLY A 304 -17.34 -3.93 -5.07
CA GLY A 304 -16.55 -2.78 -5.55
C GLY A 304 -15.04 -3.05 -5.47
N PHE A 305 -14.27 -1.97 -5.48
CA PHE A 305 -12.81 -1.96 -5.37
C PHE A 305 -12.39 -0.75 -4.52
N SER A 306 -11.19 -0.79 -3.96
CA SER A 306 -10.70 0.26 -3.06
C SER A 306 -9.92 1.36 -3.79
N GLY A 307 -9.23 2.21 -3.01
CA GLY A 307 -8.35 3.26 -3.50
C GLY A 307 -7.04 2.76 -4.12
N MET A 308 -6.81 1.43 -4.15
CA MET A 308 -5.54 0.86 -4.58
C MET A 308 -5.45 0.71 -6.09
N LEU A 309 -4.37 1.22 -6.67
CA LEU A 309 -4.02 1.01 -8.07
C LEU A 309 -2.50 0.96 -8.24
N SER A 310 -2.05 0.27 -9.27
CA SER A 310 -0.63 0.22 -9.63
C SER A 310 -0.46 0.53 -11.10
N PHE A 311 0.67 1.11 -11.49
CA PHE A 311 0.94 1.41 -12.90
C PHE A 311 2.43 1.40 -13.20
N TYR A 312 2.76 1.27 -14.47
CA TYR A 312 4.13 1.34 -14.97
C TYR A 312 4.34 2.68 -15.66
N ILE A 313 5.30 3.46 -15.17
CA ILE A 313 5.74 4.67 -15.87
C ILE A 313 6.47 4.25 -17.15
N GLY A 314 6.20 4.95 -18.24
CA GLY A 314 6.77 4.64 -19.55
C GLY A 314 5.87 5.16 -20.66
N THR A 315 6.33 5.16 -21.91
CA THR A 315 5.49 5.63 -23.01
C THR A 315 4.67 4.50 -23.60
N LYS A 316 3.44 4.83 -24.06
CA LYS A 316 2.60 3.88 -24.82
C LYS A 316 3.28 3.30 -26.05
N ASN A 317 4.25 4.03 -26.62
CA ASN A 317 5.00 3.62 -27.81
C ASN A 317 6.26 2.79 -27.49
N GLY A 318 6.38 2.28 -26.26
CA GLY A 318 7.37 1.26 -25.91
C GLY A 318 8.64 1.75 -25.20
N LYS A 319 8.76 3.04 -24.82
CA LYS A 319 9.84 3.45 -23.92
C LYS A 319 9.48 3.00 -22.50
N ILE A 320 10.22 2.05 -21.97
CA ILE A 320 10.17 1.69 -20.56
C ILE A 320 10.95 2.75 -19.78
N ALA A 321 10.33 3.33 -18.75
CA ALA A 321 11.02 4.25 -17.84
C ALA A 321 11.96 3.48 -16.90
N GLY A 322 13.01 4.13 -16.42
CA GLY A 322 13.91 3.57 -15.40
C GLY A 322 13.57 4.09 -14.01
N ILE A 323 14.42 3.70 -13.05
CA ILE A 323 14.37 4.18 -11.66
C ILE A 323 14.48 5.72 -11.59
N GLU A 324 15.22 6.34 -12.51
CA GLU A 324 15.43 7.78 -12.54
C GLU A 324 14.14 8.55 -12.83
N GLU A 325 13.40 8.17 -13.89
CA GLU A 325 12.11 8.79 -14.19
C GLU A 325 11.08 8.49 -13.11
N ALA A 326 11.07 7.29 -12.54
CA ALA A 326 10.20 6.96 -11.41
C ALA A 326 10.48 7.83 -10.17
N THR A 327 11.76 8.04 -9.86
CA THR A 327 12.19 8.90 -8.76
C THR A 327 11.79 10.35 -9.02
N LYS A 328 12.04 10.88 -10.22
CA LYS A 328 11.64 12.26 -10.59
C LYS A 328 10.13 12.46 -10.52
N PHE A 329 9.35 11.48 -10.99
CA PHE A 329 7.90 11.50 -10.88
C PHE A 329 7.48 11.61 -9.41
N LEU A 330 7.98 10.72 -8.55
CA LEU A 330 7.61 10.71 -7.13
C LEU A 330 8.04 11.97 -6.39
N GLN A 331 9.22 12.52 -6.71
CA GLN A 331 9.71 13.78 -6.13
C GLN A 331 8.90 15.01 -6.59
N ALA A 332 8.26 14.93 -7.75
CA ALA A 332 7.50 16.05 -8.32
C ALA A 332 6.05 16.12 -7.79
N LEU A 333 5.54 15.08 -7.13
CA LEU A 333 4.20 15.05 -6.56
C LEU A 333 4.04 16.12 -5.46
N LYS A 334 2.85 16.74 -5.41
CA LYS A 334 2.53 17.84 -4.50
C LYS A 334 1.35 17.53 -3.58
N ILE A 335 0.48 16.61 -3.99
CA ILE A 335 -0.67 16.13 -3.22
C ILE A 335 -0.41 14.72 -2.74
N PHE A 336 -0.04 13.81 -3.65
CA PHE A 336 0.37 12.48 -3.26
C PHE A 336 1.65 12.55 -2.41
N SER A 337 1.60 12.01 -1.21
CA SER A 337 2.77 11.92 -0.34
C SER A 337 3.58 10.66 -0.67
N LEU A 338 4.90 10.82 -0.85
CA LEU A 338 5.82 9.69 -0.97
C LEU A 338 6.00 9.04 0.40
N ALA A 339 5.28 7.94 0.65
CA ALA A 339 5.34 7.22 1.92
C ALA A 339 4.93 5.75 1.75
N GLU A 340 5.38 4.91 2.67
CA GLU A 340 4.81 3.57 2.84
C GLU A 340 3.41 3.64 3.47
N SER A 341 2.71 2.50 3.49
CA SER A 341 1.31 2.35 3.92
C SER A 341 0.28 2.74 2.85
N LEU A 342 -1.00 2.66 3.21
CA LEU A 342 -2.16 2.82 2.33
C LEU A 342 -3.47 2.90 3.11
N GLY A 343 -4.53 3.32 2.44
CA GLY A 343 -5.91 3.28 2.93
C GLY A 343 -6.26 4.33 3.97
N GLY A 344 -5.40 5.34 4.18
CA GLY A 344 -5.71 6.57 4.90
C GLY A 344 -6.65 7.48 4.09
N TYR A 345 -7.00 8.63 4.65
CA TYR A 345 -7.78 9.64 3.94
C TYR A 345 -6.94 10.39 2.90
N GLU A 346 -5.64 10.45 3.11
CA GLU A 346 -4.63 11.08 2.29
C GLU A 346 -4.13 10.15 1.17
N SER A 347 -3.81 10.76 0.03
CA SER A 347 -3.24 10.08 -1.13
C SER A 347 -1.76 9.80 -0.94
N LEU A 348 -1.36 8.54 -1.13
CA LEU A 348 0.04 8.10 -1.02
C LEU A 348 0.54 7.49 -2.33
N ALA A 349 1.82 7.70 -2.62
CA ALA A 349 2.52 7.07 -3.74
C ALA A 349 3.80 6.38 -3.23
N GLU A 350 4.13 5.23 -3.81
CA GLU A 350 5.39 4.55 -3.49
C GLU A 350 5.98 3.84 -4.71
N LEU A 351 7.27 3.52 -4.58
CA LEU A 351 8.04 2.66 -5.50
C LEU A 351 8.38 1.35 -4.79
N PRO A 352 7.55 0.30 -4.95
CA PRO A 352 7.71 -0.95 -4.20
C PRO A 352 9.08 -1.60 -4.33
N SER A 353 9.78 -1.47 -5.47
CA SER A 353 11.07 -2.12 -5.70
C SER A 353 12.16 -1.73 -4.69
N ILE A 354 12.10 -0.52 -4.14
CA ILE A 354 13.08 0.01 -3.17
C ILE A 354 12.47 0.41 -1.82
N MET A 355 11.14 0.34 -1.69
CA MET A 355 10.40 0.65 -0.44
C MET A 355 9.81 -0.63 0.15
N THR A 356 8.50 -0.84 0.03
CA THR A 356 7.77 -1.92 0.71
C THR A 356 8.19 -3.34 0.34
N HIS A 357 8.77 -3.54 -0.85
CA HIS A 357 9.26 -4.84 -1.34
C HIS A 357 10.79 -4.87 -1.45
N ALA A 358 11.50 -3.93 -0.83
CA ALA A 358 12.96 -3.94 -0.75
C ALA A 358 13.50 -5.25 -0.13
N SER A 359 12.76 -5.84 0.83
CA SER A 359 13.13 -7.11 1.46
C SER A 359 12.86 -8.36 0.59
N VAL A 360 12.18 -8.23 -0.54
CA VAL A 360 11.98 -9.34 -1.49
C VAL A 360 13.19 -9.40 -2.43
N PRO A 361 13.84 -10.57 -2.64
CA PRO A 361 15.00 -10.68 -3.52
C PRO A 361 14.74 -10.14 -4.94
N PRO A 362 15.73 -9.50 -5.60
CA PRO A 362 15.56 -8.89 -6.93
C PRO A 362 14.98 -9.85 -7.99
N GLU A 363 15.45 -11.10 -8.04
CA GLU A 363 14.92 -12.10 -8.98
C GLU A 363 13.45 -12.39 -8.74
N ARG A 364 13.04 -12.48 -7.47
CA ARG A 364 11.65 -12.70 -7.10
C ARG A 364 10.77 -11.50 -7.43
N ARG A 365 11.28 -10.28 -7.23
CA ARG A 365 10.57 -9.06 -7.67
C ARG A 365 10.34 -9.06 -9.18
N LYS A 366 11.33 -9.48 -9.96
CA LYS A 366 11.25 -9.58 -11.42
C LYS A 366 10.18 -10.59 -11.87
N GLU A 367 10.12 -11.77 -11.22
CA GLU A 367 9.05 -12.76 -11.46
C GLU A 367 7.65 -12.22 -11.14
N LEU A 368 7.54 -11.38 -10.11
CA LEU A 368 6.31 -10.70 -9.73
C LEU A 368 6.01 -9.47 -10.59
N ALA A 369 6.87 -9.13 -11.57
CA ALA A 369 6.79 -7.92 -12.39
C ALA A 369 6.83 -6.61 -11.59
N ILE A 370 7.48 -6.61 -10.41
CA ILE A 370 7.78 -5.42 -9.61
C ILE A 370 9.12 -4.86 -10.09
N THR A 371 9.06 -4.00 -11.11
CA THR A 371 10.21 -3.38 -11.77
C THR A 371 10.44 -1.95 -11.26
N ASP A 372 11.56 -1.34 -11.65
CA ASP A 372 11.96 0.01 -11.19
C ASP A 372 11.09 1.16 -11.67
N ASN A 373 10.16 0.90 -12.58
CA ASN A 373 9.13 1.84 -13.04
C ASN A 373 7.72 1.50 -12.53
N PHE A 374 7.59 0.53 -11.64
CA PHE A 374 6.33 0.12 -11.05
C PHE A 374 5.98 1.05 -9.88
N ILE A 375 4.88 1.80 -10.01
CA ILE A 375 4.36 2.68 -8.97
C ILE A 375 3.09 2.09 -8.39
N ARG A 376 2.96 2.16 -7.06
CA ARG A 376 1.69 1.90 -6.38
C ARG A 376 1.13 3.22 -5.85
N LEU A 377 -0.16 3.45 -6.08
CA LEU A 377 -0.89 4.55 -5.44
C LEU A 377 -1.93 3.99 -4.46
N SER A 378 -2.05 4.67 -3.33
CA SER A 378 -3.21 4.61 -2.45
C SER A 378 -3.96 5.91 -2.64
N VAL A 379 -5.01 5.90 -3.46
CA VAL A 379 -5.80 7.08 -3.79
C VAL A 379 -6.74 7.43 -2.62
N GLY A 380 -6.59 8.63 -2.08
CA GLY A 380 -7.30 9.16 -0.93
C GLY A 380 -8.69 9.72 -1.24
N LEU A 381 -9.13 10.64 -0.37
CA LEU A 381 -10.46 11.25 -0.37
C LEU A 381 -10.47 12.69 -0.89
N GLU A 382 -9.33 13.16 -1.42
CA GLU A 382 -9.22 14.48 -2.03
C GLU A 382 -10.08 14.61 -3.30
N ASP A 383 -10.19 15.82 -3.84
CA ASP A 383 -10.88 16.04 -5.11
C ASP A 383 -10.16 15.32 -6.25
N SER A 384 -10.87 14.43 -6.95
CA SER A 384 -10.29 13.61 -8.02
C SER A 384 -9.63 14.41 -9.13
N GLU A 385 -10.12 15.63 -9.41
CA GLU A 385 -9.53 16.52 -10.41
C GLU A 385 -8.13 16.98 -9.99
N ASP A 386 -7.95 17.32 -8.71
CA ASP A 386 -6.66 17.77 -8.18
C ASP A 386 -5.65 16.61 -8.14
N LEU A 387 -6.12 15.41 -7.80
CA LEU A 387 -5.31 14.18 -7.88
C LEU A 387 -4.81 13.93 -9.31
N CYS A 388 -5.68 14.03 -10.30
CA CYS A 388 -5.29 13.88 -11.71
C CYS A 388 -4.32 14.99 -12.18
N LYS A 389 -4.54 16.24 -11.77
CA LYS A 389 -3.63 17.36 -12.09
C LYS A 389 -2.24 17.18 -11.47
N ASP A 390 -2.17 16.67 -10.24
CA ASP A 390 -0.89 16.39 -9.59
C ASP A 390 -0.11 15.28 -10.30
N LEU A 391 -0.82 14.22 -10.71
CA LEU A 391 -0.22 13.14 -11.50
C LEU A 391 0.24 13.62 -12.88
N ASP A 392 -0.56 14.44 -13.57
CA ASP A 392 -0.22 15.02 -14.88
C ASP A 392 1.07 15.84 -14.83
N GLN A 393 1.17 16.77 -13.88
CA GLN A 393 2.34 17.64 -13.77
C GLN A 393 3.60 16.84 -13.36
N ALA A 394 3.45 15.86 -12.46
CA ALA A 394 4.56 15.01 -12.03
C ALA A 394 5.06 14.09 -13.15
N LEU A 395 4.15 13.51 -13.95
CA LEU A 395 4.52 12.72 -15.12
C LEU A 395 5.25 13.59 -16.13
N LYS A 396 4.76 14.79 -16.43
CA LYS A 396 5.46 15.72 -17.34
C LYS A 396 6.87 16.04 -16.83
N ALA A 397 7.02 16.32 -15.53
CA ALA A 397 8.31 16.60 -14.88
C ALA A 397 9.32 15.45 -15.06
N ALA A 398 8.87 14.21 -14.92
CA ALA A 398 9.73 13.02 -15.06
C ALA A 398 10.33 12.86 -16.48
N PHE A 399 9.66 13.39 -17.51
CA PHE A 399 10.06 13.25 -18.92
C PHE A 399 10.57 14.57 -19.57
N VAL A 400 10.81 15.64 -18.79
CA VAL A 400 11.25 16.97 -19.32
C VAL A 400 12.55 16.91 -20.11
N SER A 401 13.50 16.04 -19.75
CA SER A 401 14.78 15.87 -20.49
C SER A 401 14.58 15.35 -21.94
N ILE A 402 13.39 14.86 -22.28
CA ILE A 402 13.13 14.15 -23.56
C ILE A 402 12.35 15.02 -24.55
N MET A 403 11.54 15.98 -24.07
CA MET A 403 10.79 16.88 -24.97
C MET A 403 11.66 17.94 -25.65
N THR A 404 12.85 18.21 -25.11
CA THR A 404 13.85 19.12 -25.69
C THR A 404 14.59 18.52 -26.89
N HIS A 405 14.60 17.19 -27.09
CA HIS A 405 15.27 16.56 -28.24
C HIS A 405 14.34 16.19 -29.41
N ALA A 406 13.05 15.93 -29.14
CA ALA A 406 12.09 15.53 -30.17
C ALA A 406 11.57 16.70 -31.02
N SER A 407 11.69 17.94 -30.53
CA SER A 407 11.21 19.16 -31.18
C SER A 407 12.29 19.94 -31.95
N VAL A 408 13.54 19.44 -31.96
CA VAL A 408 14.69 20.11 -32.59
C VAL A 408 14.93 19.55 -34.00
N PRO A 409 14.91 20.39 -35.05
CA PRO A 409 15.20 19.98 -36.43
C PRO A 409 16.55 19.25 -36.54
N PRO A 410 16.71 18.29 -37.47
CA PRO A 410 17.93 17.47 -37.60
C PRO A 410 19.23 18.29 -37.65
N GLU A 411 19.16 19.50 -38.19
CA GLU A 411 20.28 20.41 -38.39
C GLU A 411 20.86 20.99 -37.08
N ARG A 412 20.06 21.08 -36.01
CA ARG A 412 20.51 21.60 -34.69
C ARG A 412 20.98 20.52 -33.71
N ARG A 413 20.93 19.23 -34.09
CA ARG A 413 21.39 18.12 -33.22
C ARG A 413 22.91 18.11 -33.01
N LYS A 414 23.69 18.74 -33.90
CA LYS A 414 25.16 18.83 -33.77
C LYS A 414 25.62 19.82 -32.70
N GLU A 415 24.83 20.85 -32.38
CA GLU A 415 25.19 21.86 -31.37
C GLU A 415 24.91 21.36 -29.93
N LEU A 416 23.86 20.56 -29.75
CA LEU A 416 23.52 19.94 -28.45
C LEU A 416 24.47 18.80 -28.04
N ALA A 417 25.01 18.06 -29.02
CA ALA A 417 26.02 17.02 -28.75
C ALA A 417 27.33 17.57 -28.16
N ILE A 418 27.62 18.86 -28.38
CA ILE A 418 28.80 19.54 -27.83
C ILE A 418 28.56 19.95 -26.37
N THR A 419 27.32 20.27 -26.01
CA THR A 419 26.93 20.65 -24.65
C THR A 419 26.83 19.45 -23.71
N ASP A 420 26.34 18.30 -24.19
CA ASP A 420 26.30 17.05 -23.40
C ASP A 420 27.70 16.49 -23.08
N ASN A 421 28.67 16.64 -23.99
CA ASN A 421 30.07 16.29 -23.72
C ASN A 421 30.72 17.24 -22.69
N PHE A 422 30.31 18.50 -22.66
CA PHE A 422 30.79 19.47 -21.66
C PHE A 422 30.28 19.16 -20.25
N ILE A 423 29.03 18.69 -20.12
CA ILE A 423 28.45 18.28 -18.83
C ILE A 423 29.10 16.98 -18.34
N ARG A 424 29.38 16.01 -19.23
CA ARG A 424 30.09 14.77 -18.85
C ARG A 424 31.52 14.98 -18.39
N LEU A 425 32.23 15.98 -18.92
CA LEU A 425 33.57 16.37 -18.47
C LEU A 425 33.57 17.04 -17.08
N SER A 426 32.42 17.50 -16.60
CA SER A 426 32.30 18.23 -15.33
C SER A 426 32.06 17.32 -14.11
N VAL A 427 31.78 16.02 -14.30
CA VAL A 427 31.40 15.08 -13.23
C VAL A 427 32.43 13.96 -13.01
N GLY A 428 33.66 14.13 -13.52
CA GLY A 428 34.69 13.10 -13.40
C GLY A 428 36.09 13.68 -13.22
N LEU A 429 36.33 14.38 -12.11
CA LEU A 429 37.67 14.75 -11.66
C LEU A 429 37.74 14.68 -10.13
N GLU A 430 37.93 13.47 -9.61
CA GLU A 430 38.58 13.24 -8.32
C GLU A 430 40.07 12.95 -8.61
N ASP A 431 40.93 13.67 -7.89
CA ASP A 431 42.37 13.52 -7.70
C ASP A 431 43.39 13.95 -8.80
N SER A 432 44.40 14.68 -8.29
CA SER A 432 45.78 14.92 -8.77
C SER A 432 46.13 16.28 -9.43
N GLU A 433 47.37 16.72 -9.12
CA GLU A 433 47.96 18.07 -9.17
C GLU A 433 48.23 18.69 -10.56
N ASP A 434 47.69 18.16 -11.66
CA ASP A 434 47.97 18.70 -13.01
C ASP A 434 47.02 19.83 -13.48
N LEU A 435 46.19 20.35 -12.57
CA LEU A 435 45.09 21.30 -12.86
C LEU A 435 45.52 22.67 -13.41
N CYS A 436 46.80 23.05 -13.33
CA CYS A 436 47.26 24.41 -13.65
C CYS A 436 47.63 24.64 -15.13
N LYS A 437 47.89 23.58 -15.91
CA LYS A 437 48.28 23.73 -17.33
C LYS A 437 47.10 23.60 -18.28
N ASP A 438 46.10 22.79 -17.95
CA ASP A 438 44.93 22.56 -18.80
C ASP A 438 43.88 23.68 -18.68
N LEU A 439 43.83 24.37 -17.54
CA LEU A 439 42.95 25.53 -17.34
C LEU A 439 43.31 26.71 -18.26
N ASP A 440 44.60 26.94 -18.53
CA ASP A 440 45.07 28.04 -19.38
C ASP A 440 44.78 27.77 -20.87
N GLN A 441 44.72 26.49 -21.26
CA GLN A 441 44.36 26.07 -22.62
C GLN A 441 42.84 26.10 -22.83
N ALA A 442 42.05 25.77 -21.80
CA ALA A 442 40.59 25.89 -21.81
C ALA A 442 40.10 27.35 -21.81
N LEU A 443 40.76 28.25 -21.06
CA LEU A 443 40.46 29.69 -21.06
C LEU A 443 40.75 30.37 -22.41
N LYS A 444 41.81 29.93 -23.13
CA LYS A 444 42.10 30.41 -24.49
C LYS A 444 41.08 29.94 -25.53
N ALA A 445 40.53 28.74 -25.38
CA ALA A 445 39.46 28.24 -26.24
C ALA A 445 38.10 28.93 -25.98
N ALA A 446 37.79 29.25 -24.71
CA ALA A 446 36.59 29.99 -24.33
C ALA A 446 36.57 31.43 -24.87
N PHE A 447 37.74 32.08 -24.96
CA PHE A 447 37.87 33.45 -25.49
C PHE A 447 37.62 33.54 -27.00
N VAL A 448 37.93 32.48 -27.76
CA VAL A 448 37.68 32.43 -29.21
C VAL A 448 36.20 32.16 -29.52
N CYS A 449 35.51 31.40 -28.67
CA CYS A 449 34.10 31.08 -28.86
C CYS A 449 33.18 32.28 -28.50
N CYS A 450 33.52 33.04 -27.44
CA CYS A 450 32.73 34.21 -27.01
C CYS A 450 32.77 35.38 -28.02
N CYS A 451 33.84 35.49 -28.83
CA CYS A 451 33.96 36.55 -29.85
C CYS A 451 33.10 36.33 -31.10
N VAL A 452 32.59 35.11 -31.34
CA VAL A 452 31.73 34.81 -32.50
C VAL A 452 30.24 35.02 -32.17
N SER A 453 29.86 34.94 -30.89
CA SER A 453 28.46 35.07 -30.46
C SER A 453 28.02 36.52 -30.17
N LEU A 454 28.95 37.46 -30.01
CA LEU A 454 28.62 38.88 -29.72
C LEU A 454 28.33 39.75 -30.96
N GLN A 455 28.44 39.23 -32.18
CA GLN A 455 28.07 39.96 -33.40
C GLN A 455 26.57 39.81 -33.79
N ALA A 456 25.80 38.96 -33.12
CA ALA A 456 24.41 38.67 -33.50
C ALA A 456 23.32 39.30 -32.60
N VAL A 457 23.66 39.89 -31.44
CA VAL A 457 22.66 40.40 -30.47
C VAL A 457 22.77 41.91 -30.20
N CYS A 458 23.60 42.65 -30.94
CA CYS A 458 23.71 44.11 -30.84
C CYS A 458 23.11 44.84 -32.07
N ARG A 459 21.81 44.65 -32.33
CA ARG A 459 21.00 45.59 -33.13
C ARG A 459 19.55 45.63 -32.64
N GLN A 460 19.34 45.97 -31.38
CA GLN A 460 18.21 46.80 -30.94
C GLN A 460 18.35 47.08 -29.43
N SER A 461 18.13 48.35 -29.07
CA SER A 461 17.94 48.84 -27.71
C SER A 461 19.21 49.11 -26.88
N ALA A 462 19.99 50.07 -27.35
CA ALA A 462 20.73 50.96 -26.46
C ALA A 462 19.75 51.95 -25.82
N CYS A 463 19.49 51.82 -24.53
CA CYS A 463 19.20 52.90 -23.56
C CYS A 463 18.70 52.27 -22.23
N MET A 464 19.20 52.80 -21.11
CA MET A 464 18.86 52.47 -19.72
C MET A 464 19.48 51.18 -19.14
N PHE A 465 20.60 51.32 -18.43
CA PHE A 465 20.68 51.21 -16.96
C PHE A 465 22.15 51.09 -16.54
N ILE A 466 22.78 52.25 -16.32
CA ILE A 466 23.97 52.38 -15.47
C ILE A 466 23.42 52.65 -14.07
N SER A 467 23.37 51.64 -13.21
CA SER A 467 23.37 51.81 -11.75
C SER A 467 23.34 50.48 -11.01
N ILE A 468 24.21 50.39 -10.01
CA ILE A 468 24.22 49.41 -8.92
C ILE A 468 24.91 48.08 -9.24
N THR A 469 26.24 48.14 -9.37
CA THR A 469 27.14 47.06 -8.93
C THR A 469 28.32 47.68 -8.19
N ILE A 470 28.01 48.48 -7.17
CA ILE A 470 28.93 48.93 -6.13
C ILE A 470 28.10 48.97 -4.86
N PHE A 471 27.84 47.82 -4.25
CA PHE A 471 27.49 47.67 -2.85
C PHE A 471 27.43 46.17 -2.57
N THR A 472 28.02 45.75 -1.47
CA THR A 472 28.09 44.36 -0.94
C THR A 472 29.29 43.51 -1.38
N LEU A 473 30.47 44.13 -1.44
CA LEU A 473 31.76 43.44 -1.29
C LEU A 473 32.60 44.19 -0.25
N PHE A 474 32.04 44.40 0.95
CA PHE A 474 32.76 44.87 2.14
C PHE A 474 31.91 44.56 3.38
N GLN A 475 32.32 43.53 4.14
CA GLN A 475 31.84 43.00 5.44
C GLN A 475 31.65 41.47 5.26
N ILE A 476 32.44 40.56 5.85
CA ILE A 476 33.13 40.54 7.13
C ILE A 476 34.33 39.56 7.04
N PHE A 477 35.52 40.06 7.33
CA PHE A 477 36.53 39.36 8.13
C PHE A 477 36.39 39.90 9.57
N ILE A 478 36.68 39.08 10.59
CA ILE A 478 36.56 39.31 12.06
C ILE A 478 35.14 38.97 12.57
N ILE A 479 34.84 37.81 13.19
CA ILE A 479 35.43 37.08 14.34
C ILE A 479 35.38 35.57 14.09
#